data_AF-A0AAI9XSM2-F1
#
_entry.id   AF-A0AAI9XSM2-F1
#
_cell.length_a   1.000
_cell.length_b   1.000
_cell.length_c   1.000
_cell.angle_alpha   90.00
_cell.angle_beta   90.00
_cell.angle_gamma   90.00
#
_symmetry.space_group_name_H-M   'P 1'
#
loop_
_entity.id
_entity.type
_entity.pdbx_description
1 polymer ?
#
loop_
_entity_poly.entity_id
_entity_poly.type
_entity_poly.pdbx_seq_one_letter_code
_entity_poly.pdbx_strand_id
1 'polypeptide(L)'
;MTLTCRADVSSRGVPKPSGPDQYEVTAHAFHDQSVLNETLDSWQGLSHAFVRASPYDGSGPQKLFSGDLFEIAAFHQIHCLASILEDFGLLAAGVPKEELPGYHSGVTLTWEEHKAHCFNYVRQALMCFADSTAEGHIEGDTHRVADHGVMHVCNDFDALLAWSKEPERALPKSWRVTD
;
A
#
# COMPACT_ATOMS: atom_id res chain seq x y z
N MET A 1 14.44 31.57 -17.39
CA MET A 1 14.44 31.28 -15.94
C MET A 1 13.10 30.63 -15.63
N THR A 2 13.05 29.30 -15.66
CA THR A 2 11.79 28.55 -15.45
C THR A 2 11.84 28.02 -14.03
N LEU A 3 10.97 28.56 -13.17
CA LEU A 3 10.78 28.10 -11.80
C LEU A 3 10.06 26.74 -11.85
N THR A 4 10.82 25.66 -11.87
CA THR A 4 10.29 24.35 -11.49
C THR A 4 10.05 24.35 -9.98
N CYS A 5 8.79 24.43 -9.57
CA CYS A 5 8.36 23.90 -8.27
C CYS A 5 8.53 22.38 -8.30
N ARG A 6 9.77 21.90 -8.17
CA ARG A 6 10.00 20.55 -7.67
C ARG A 6 9.71 20.62 -6.18
N ALA A 7 8.61 20.04 -5.74
CA ALA A 7 8.61 19.46 -4.41
C ALA A 7 9.80 18.50 -4.40
N ASP A 8 10.84 18.84 -3.66
CA ASP A 8 11.99 17.97 -3.49
C ASP A 8 11.59 16.79 -2.60
N VAL A 9 10.89 15.83 -3.19
CA VAL A 9 10.68 14.49 -2.63
C VAL A 9 11.86 13.57 -2.95
N SER A 10 13.04 14.11 -3.31
CA SER A 10 14.23 13.33 -3.67
C SER A 10 14.91 12.64 -2.50
N SER A 11 14.30 12.59 -1.31
CA SER A 11 14.69 11.64 -0.28
C SER A 11 14.36 10.18 -0.63
N ARG A 12 14.39 9.84 -1.93
CA ARG A 12 14.41 8.46 -2.45
C ARG A 12 15.64 7.79 -1.85
N GLY A 13 15.45 7.12 -0.71
CA GLY A 13 16.51 6.43 0.01
C GLY A 13 16.82 6.94 1.41
N VAL A 14 16.07 7.89 1.98
CA VAL A 14 16.06 8.10 3.44
C VAL A 14 14.90 7.28 4.00
N PRO A 15 15.16 6.15 4.69
CA PRO A 15 14.11 5.44 5.40
C PRO A 15 13.47 6.40 6.39
N LYS A 16 12.18 6.71 6.20
CA LYS A 16 11.37 7.32 7.24
C LYS A 16 10.70 6.20 8.01
N PRO A 17 10.54 6.32 9.34
CA PRO A 17 9.62 5.46 10.07
C PRO A 17 8.28 5.45 9.34
N SER A 18 7.65 4.28 9.22
CA SER A 18 6.38 4.04 8.52
C SER A 18 5.15 4.71 9.16
N GLY A 19 5.35 5.81 9.88
CA GLY A 19 4.36 6.49 10.71
C GLY A 19 4.17 5.86 12.09
N PRO A 20 3.44 6.52 13.00
CA PRO A 20 3.18 6.02 14.35
C PRO A 20 2.26 4.78 14.34
N ASP A 21 2.22 4.05 15.44
CA ASP A 21 1.30 2.92 15.70
C ASP A 21 -0.19 3.33 15.70
N GLN A 22 -0.49 4.62 15.54
CA GLN A 22 -1.85 5.18 15.50
C GLN A 22 -2.75 4.66 14.37
N TYR A 23 -2.22 3.89 13.42
CA TYR A 23 -2.95 3.28 12.31
C TYR A 23 -2.92 1.74 12.37
N GLU A 24 -2.61 1.18 13.53
CA GLU A 24 -2.47 -0.26 13.71
C GLU A 24 -3.83 -0.97 13.68
N VAL A 25 -3.95 -1.99 12.82
CA VAL A 25 -5.02 -2.99 12.91
C VAL A 25 -4.69 -3.93 14.06
N THR A 26 -5.59 -4.10 15.02
CA THR A 26 -5.43 -5.10 16.07
C THR A 26 -6.31 -6.31 15.80
N ALA A 27 -6.00 -7.46 16.42
CA ALA A 27 -6.82 -8.67 16.29
C ALA A 27 -8.31 -8.44 16.67
N HIS A 28 -8.58 -7.50 17.58
CA HIS A 28 -9.95 -7.14 17.99
C HIS A 28 -10.81 -6.61 16.83
N ALA A 29 -10.20 -5.97 15.82
CA ALA A 29 -10.93 -5.47 14.65
C ALA A 29 -11.65 -6.58 13.88
N PHE A 30 -11.21 -7.84 13.99
CA PHE A 30 -11.86 -8.97 13.32
C PHE A 30 -13.00 -9.61 14.14
N HIS A 31 -13.27 -9.10 15.34
CA HIS A 31 -14.34 -9.57 16.22
C HIS A 31 -15.31 -8.47 16.67
N ASP A 32 -14.90 -7.21 16.52
CA ASP A 32 -15.69 -6.05 16.92
C ASP A 32 -15.81 -5.08 15.75
N GLN A 33 -17.04 -4.91 15.27
CA GLN A 33 -17.33 -4.02 14.13
C GLN A 33 -17.09 -2.54 14.47
N SER A 34 -17.23 -2.13 15.74
CA SER A 34 -16.88 -0.77 16.15
C SER A 34 -15.37 -0.53 15.98
N VAL A 35 -14.56 -1.48 16.45
CA VAL A 35 -13.10 -1.42 16.33
C VAL A 35 -12.64 -1.49 14.86
N LEU A 36 -13.31 -2.31 14.04
CA LEU A 36 -13.07 -2.34 12.59
C LEU A 36 -13.35 -0.98 11.95
N ASN A 37 -14.50 -0.38 12.24
CA ASN A 37 -14.90 0.92 11.69
C ASN A 37 -13.94 2.03 12.13
N GLU A 38 -13.55 2.07 13.40
CA GLU A 38 -12.56 3.02 13.92
C GLU A 38 -11.21 2.87 13.20
N THR A 39 -10.78 1.63 12.95
CA THR A 39 -9.55 1.33 12.21
C THR A 39 -9.64 1.85 10.77
N LEU A 40 -10.74 1.56 10.07
CA LEU A 40 -10.97 2.03 8.69
C LEU A 40 -11.04 3.56 8.61
N ASP A 41 -11.73 4.20 9.56
CA ASP A 41 -11.81 5.66 9.66
C ASP A 41 -10.43 6.28 9.84
N SER A 42 -9.55 5.66 10.66
CA SER A 42 -8.18 6.14 10.84
C SER A 42 -7.34 6.09 9.55
N TRP A 43 -7.67 5.21 8.61
CA TRP A 43 -6.98 5.07 7.32
C TRP A 43 -7.55 5.96 6.22
N GLN A 44 -8.74 6.56 6.39
CA GLN A 44 -9.33 7.46 5.39
C GLN A 44 -8.42 8.64 5.03
N GLY A 45 -7.75 9.22 6.04
CA GLY A 45 -6.80 10.32 5.84
C GLY A 45 -5.49 9.92 5.17
N LEU A 46 -5.18 8.62 5.09
CA LEU A 46 -3.99 8.08 4.42
C LEU A 46 -4.25 7.62 2.99
N SER A 47 -5.52 7.41 2.62
CA SER A 47 -5.89 6.70 1.40
C SER A 47 -6.32 7.61 0.26
N HIS A 48 -6.66 8.87 0.52
CA HIS A 48 -7.28 9.75 -0.47
C HIS A 48 -6.53 11.07 -0.59
N ALA A 49 -5.52 11.11 -1.46
CA ALA A 49 -4.82 12.35 -1.79
C ALA A 49 -4.59 12.48 -3.30
N PHE A 50 -5.05 13.62 -3.81
CA PHE A 50 -5.12 13.92 -5.23
C PHE A 50 -4.27 15.13 -5.57
N VAL A 51 -3.76 15.16 -6.80
CA VAL A 51 -3.03 16.29 -7.35
C VAL A 51 -3.68 16.72 -8.66
N ARG A 52 -3.68 18.03 -8.91
CA ARG A 52 -3.98 18.55 -10.25
C ARG A 52 -2.70 18.74 -11.03
N ALA A 53 -2.62 18.14 -12.20
CA ALA A 53 -1.47 18.23 -13.08
C ALA A 53 -1.90 18.24 -14.55
N SER A 54 -1.15 18.97 -15.39
CA SER A 54 -1.27 18.81 -16.83
C SER A 54 -0.45 17.57 -17.25
N PRO A 55 -1.02 16.63 -18.05
CA PRO A 55 -0.27 15.49 -18.54
C PRO A 55 0.99 15.98 -19.30
N TYR A 56 2.17 15.49 -18.92
CA TYR A 56 3.43 15.90 -19.56
C TYR A 56 3.39 15.59 -21.07
N ASP A 57 3.69 16.56 -21.94
CA ASP A 57 3.33 16.58 -23.37
C ASP A 57 4.41 16.11 -24.37
N GLY A 58 5.42 15.38 -23.94
CA GLY A 58 6.49 14.91 -24.82
C GLY A 58 6.18 13.64 -25.63
N SER A 59 5.31 13.72 -26.65
CA SER A 59 5.12 12.76 -27.76
C SER A 59 5.19 11.23 -27.48
N GLY A 60 4.04 10.68 -27.10
CA GLY A 60 3.59 9.29 -27.28
C GLY A 60 2.05 9.29 -27.11
N PRO A 61 1.28 8.34 -27.66
CA PRO A 61 -0.18 8.35 -27.53
C PRO A 61 -0.57 8.28 -26.05
N GLN A 62 -1.01 9.41 -25.50
CA GLN A 62 -1.48 9.49 -24.13
C GLN A 62 -2.79 8.70 -24.06
N LYS A 63 -2.80 7.63 -23.26
CA LYS A 63 -4.04 6.93 -22.96
C LYS A 63 -4.92 7.87 -22.13
N LEU A 64 -5.97 8.40 -22.78
CA LEU A 64 -7.31 8.69 -22.27
C LEU A 64 -7.44 8.85 -20.74
N PHE A 65 -6.85 9.90 -20.16
CA PHE A 65 -7.15 10.28 -18.78
C PHE A 65 -8.24 11.36 -18.73
N SER A 66 -9.22 11.19 -17.84
CA SER A 66 -10.32 12.15 -17.67
C SER A 66 -9.86 13.39 -16.90
N GLY A 67 -9.46 14.44 -17.62
CA GLY A 67 -9.18 15.76 -17.04
C GLY A 67 -7.77 15.90 -16.46
N ASP A 68 -7.61 16.82 -15.50
CA ASP A 68 -6.33 17.19 -14.88
C ASP A 68 -6.15 16.62 -13.46
N LEU A 69 -7.06 15.76 -13.00
CA LEU A 69 -7.03 15.16 -11.67
C LEU A 69 -6.34 13.79 -11.70
N PHE A 70 -5.35 13.63 -10.83
CA PHE A 70 -4.59 12.40 -10.67
C PHE A 70 -4.58 12.01 -9.19
N GLU A 71 -4.63 10.71 -8.93
CA GLU A 71 -4.35 10.15 -7.62
C GLU A 71 -2.86 9.78 -7.53
N ILE A 72 -2.27 9.86 -6.34
CA ILE A 72 -0.90 9.37 -6.15
C ILE A 72 -0.96 7.91 -5.74
N ALA A 73 -0.17 7.08 -6.43
CA ALA A 73 -0.16 5.62 -6.29
C ALA A 73 -0.05 5.15 -4.82
N ALA A 74 0.80 5.78 -3.99
CA ALA A 74 0.91 5.43 -2.58
C ALA A 74 -0.41 5.52 -1.81
N PHE A 75 -1.24 6.53 -2.09
CA PHE A 75 -2.52 6.72 -1.41
C PHE A 75 -3.57 5.76 -1.97
N HIS A 76 -3.62 5.58 -3.30
CA HIS A 76 -4.47 4.59 -3.94
C HIS A 76 -4.17 3.16 -3.46
N GLN A 77 -2.89 2.81 -3.27
CA GLN A 77 -2.48 1.52 -2.70
C GLN A 77 -3.02 1.32 -1.26
N ILE A 78 -3.00 2.36 -0.44
CA ILE A 78 -3.58 2.32 0.92
C ILE A 78 -5.11 2.24 0.86
N HIS A 79 -5.76 2.95 -0.08
CA HIS A 79 -7.20 2.84 -0.33
C HIS A 79 -7.59 1.39 -0.65
N CYS A 80 -6.91 0.76 -1.61
CA CYS A 80 -7.17 -0.64 -1.96
C CYS A 80 -6.94 -1.58 -0.77
N LEU A 81 -5.88 -1.37 0.01
CA LEU A 81 -5.62 -2.19 1.20
C LEU A 81 -6.72 -2.03 2.26
N ALA A 82 -7.26 -0.82 2.44
CA ALA A 82 -8.38 -0.55 3.34
C ALA A 82 -9.67 -1.24 2.87
N SER A 83 -9.99 -1.18 1.58
CA SER A 83 -11.16 -1.88 1.01
C SER A 83 -11.05 -3.40 1.17
N ILE A 84 -9.85 -3.96 0.96
CA ILE A 84 -9.62 -5.39 1.20
C ILE A 84 -9.78 -5.74 2.68
N LEU A 85 -9.30 -4.88 3.59
CA LEU A 85 -9.46 -5.07 5.04
C LEU A 85 -10.94 -5.06 5.44
N GLU A 86 -11.73 -4.13 4.90
CA GLU A 86 -13.17 -4.03 5.13
C GLU A 86 -13.89 -5.32 4.69
N ASP A 87 -13.74 -5.70 3.41
CA ASP A 87 -14.34 -6.92 2.87
C ASP A 87 -13.91 -8.16 3.64
N PHE A 88 -12.63 -8.24 3.98
CA PHE A 88 -12.09 -9.35 4.76
C PHE A 88 -12.69 -9.43 6.15
N GLY A 89 -12.80 -8.32 6.88
CA GLY A 89 -13.41 -8.28 8.20
C GLY A 89 -14.88 -8.70 8.18
N LEU A 90 -15.63 -8.22 7.19
CA LEU A 90 -17.04 -8.58 6.99
C LEU A 90 -17.23 -10.07 6.65
N LEU A 91 -16.40 -10.61 5.77
CA LEU A 91 -16.46 -12.03 5.39
C LEU A 91 -15.99 -12.95 6.51
N ALA A 92 -14.92 -12.58 7.21
CA ALA A 92 -14.38 -13.33 8.34
C ALA A 92 -15.38 -13.46 9.49
N ALA A 93 -16.16 -12.41 9.76
CA ALA A 93 -17.22 -12.46 10.76
C ALA A 93 -18.30 -13.52 10.45
N GLY A 94 -18.45 -13.93 9.19
CA GLY A 94 -19.41 -14.94 8.75
C GLY A 94 -18.88 -16.37 8.66
N VAL A 95 -17.57 -16.61 8.84
CA VAL A 95 -16.95 -17.93 8.67
C VAL A 95 -16.36 -18.40 10.01
N PRO A 96 -16.69 -19.61 10.51
CA PRO A 96 -16.02 -20.17 11.69
C PRO A 96 -14.51 -20.24 11.45
N LYS A 97 -13.73 -19.62 12.34
CA LYS A 97 -12.28 -19.49 12.18
C LYS A 97 -11.56 -20.84 12.06
N GLU A 98 -12.11 -21.88 12.68
CA GLU A 98 -11.62 -23.27 12.60
C GLU A 98 -11.65 -23.84 11.18
N GLU A 99 -12.52 -23.31 10.32
CA GLU A 99 -12.66 -23.74 8.92
C GLU A 99 -11.73 -22.98 7.96
N LEU A 100 -11.02 -21.96 8.46
CA LEU A 100 -10.16 -21.13 7.63
C LEU A 100 -8.84 -21.84 7.29
N PRO A 101 -8.37 -21.76 6.03
CA PRO A 101 -7.09 -22.34 5.63
C PRO A 101 -5.94 -21.84 6.50
N GLY A 102 -5.21 -22.77 7.10
CA GLY A 102 -4.04 -22.48 7.94
C GLY A 102 -4.34 -22.18 9.41
N TYR A 103 -5.61 -22.20 9.86
CA TYR A 103 -5.95 -22.04 11.28
C TYR A 103 -5.24 -23.07 12.18
N HIS A 104 -5.11 -24.31 11.71
CA HIS A 104 -4.43 -25.40 12.41
C HIS A 104 -2.94 -25.56 12.04
N SER A 105 -2.32 -24.57 11.40
CA SER A 105 -0.94 -24.69 10.88
C SER A 105 0.16 -24.75 11.95
N GLY A 106 -0.18 -24.68 13.25
CA GLY A 106 0.80 -24.75 14.35
C GLY A 106 1.61 -23.47 14.55
N VAL A 107 1.18 -22.36 13.93
CA VAL A 107 1.75 -21.02 14.14
C VAL A 107 1.31 -20.51 15.52
N THR A 108 2.20 -19.80 16.22
CA THR A 108 1.97 -19.31 17.60
C THR A 108 1.02 -18.12 17.70
N LEU A 109 0.70 -17.48 16.58
CA LEU A 109 -0.25 -16.36 16.50
C LEU A 109 -1.64 -16.91 16.21
N THR A 110 -2.69 -16.29 16.78
CA THR A 110 -4.05 -16.58 16.33
C THR A 110 -4.22 -16.18 14.87
N TRP A 111 -5.25 -16.71 14.22
CA TRP A 111 -5.55 -16.35 12.84
C TRP A 111 -5.77 -14.84 12.70
N GLU A 112 -6.47 -14.22 13.64
CA GLU A 112 -6.75 -12.78 13.68
C GLU A 112 -5.47 -11.95 13.86
N GLU A 113 -4.62 -12.32 14.82
CA GLU A 113 -3.32 -11.68 15.05
C GLU A 113 -2.44 -11.72 13.81
N HIS A 114 -2.42 -12.86 13.12
CA HIS A 114 -1.64 -13.01 11.89
C HIS A 114 -2.15 -12.06 10.79
N LYS A 115 -3.47 -11.92 10.64
CA LYS A 115 -4.06 -11.02 9.63
C LYS A 115 -3.82 -9.56 9.97
N ALA A 116 -4.04 -9.17 11.22
CA ALA A 116 -3.71 -7.84 11.73
C ALA A 116 -2.24 -7.48 11.43
N HIS A 117 -1.32 -8.38 11.81
CA HIS A 117 0.10 -8.25 11.52
C HIS A 117 0.38 -8.07 10.02
N CYS A 118 -0.21 -8.89 9.14
CA CYS A 118 -0.03 -8.77 7.70
C CYS A 118 -0.51 -7.43 7.15
N PHE A 119 -1.71 -6.98 7.52
CA PHE A 119 -2.25 -5.68 7.07
C PHE A 119 -1.37 -4.52 7.54
N ASN A 120 -0.91 -4.55 8.79
CA ASN A 120 0.03 -3.56 9.31
C ASN A 120 1.36 -3.58 8.57
N TYR A 121 1.92 -4.77 8.34
CA TYR A 121 3.19 -4.92 7.63
C TYR A 121 3.13 -4.37 6.20
N VAL A 122 2.05 -4.67 5.47
CA VAL A 122 1.85 -4.14 4.11
C VAL A 122 1.64 -2.63 4.14
N ARG A 123 0.78 -2.10 5.04
CA ARG A 123 0.61 -0.64 5.20
C ARG A 123 1.95 0.05 5.44
N GLN A 124 2.76 -0.49 6.35
CA GLN A 124 4.07 0.08 6.69
C GLN A 124 5.02 0.08 5.49
N ALA A 125 5.04 -1.00 4.70
CA ALA A 125 5.81 -1.07 3.46
C ALA A 125 5.35 -0.02 2.44
N LEU A 126 4.04 0.13 2.23
CA LEU A 126 3.48 1.15 1.33
C LEU A 126 3.87 2.57 1.76
N MET A 127 3.84 2.86 3.06
CA MET A 127 4.26 4.16 3.60
C MET A 127 5.79 4.39 3.49
N CYS A 128 6.60 3.34 3.67
CA CYS A 128 8.05 3.42 3.60
C CYS A 128 8.56 3.63 2.16
N PHE A 129 7.95 2.94 1.20
CA PHE A 129 8.31 2.99 -0.21
C PHE A 129 7.41 3.90 -1.05
N ALA A 130 6.60 4.74 -0.39
CA ALA A 130 5.54 5.59 -0.95
C ALA A 130 5.76 5.96 -2.42
N ASP A 131 5.05 5.25 -3.30
CA ASP A 131 5.11 5.48 -4.72
C ASP A 131 4.47 6.83 -5.08
N SER A 132 5.29 7.73 -5.62
CA SER A 132 4.90 9.09 -5.98
C SER A 132 4.36 9.22 -7.41
N THR A 133 4.15 8.09 -8.10
CA THR A 133 3.58 8.03 -9.44
C THR A 133 2.16 8.61 -9.45
N ALA A 134 1.86 9.47 -10.42
CA ALA A 134 0.54 10.03 -10.62
C ALA A 134 -0.27 9.12 -11.54
N GLU A 135 -1.40 8.62 -11.05
CA GLU A 135 -2.32 7.72 -11.74
C GLU A 135 -3.56 8.51 -12.17
N GLY A 136 -3.90 8.46 -13.45
CA GLY A 136 -5.06 9.17 -13.98
C GLY A 136 -6.32 8.30 -13.98
N HIS A 137 -7.48 8.95 -14.02
CA HIS A 137 -8.77 8.27 -14.15
C HIS A 137 -9.07 7.92 -15.61
N ILE A 138 -9.71 6.78 -15.86
CA ILE A 138 -10.07 6.35 -17.21
C ILE A 138 -11.10 7.31 -17.82
N GLU A 139 -10.90 7.71 -19.09
CA GLU A 139 -11.86 8.54 -19.81
C GLU A 139 -13.26 7.90 -19.85
N GLY A 140 -14.28 8.68 -19.48
CA GLY A 140 -15.66 8.21 -19.38
C GLY A 140 -16.01 7.55 -18.04
N ASP A 141 -15.04 7.30 -17.16
CA ASP A 141 -15.26 6.78 -15.81
C ASP A 141 -14.32 7.44 -14.79
N THR A 142 -14.78 8.54 -14.21
CA THR A 142 -14.02 9.31 -13.21
C THR A 142 -13.86 8.60 -11.87
N HIS A 143 -14.51 7.45 -11.65
CA HIS A 143 -14.36 6.66 -10.42
C HIS A 143 -13.32 5.55 -10.57
N ARG A 144 -12.82 5.31 -11.78
CA ARG A 144 -11.86 4.26 -12.05
C ARG A 144 -10.48 4.83 -12.34
N VAL A 145 -9.57 4.69 -11.38
CA VAL A 145 -8.14 4.94 -11.59
C VAL A 145 -7.59 3.88 -12.54
N ALA A 146 -6.69 4.27 -13.44
CA ALA A 146 -6.07 3.33 -14.36
C ALA A 146 -5.24 2.27 -13.60
N ASP A 147 -5.61 1.01 -13.78
CA ASP A 147 -4.96 -0.17 -13.19
C ASP A 147 -3.84 -0.74 -14.08
N HIS A 148 -3.62 -0.13 -15.26
CA HIS A 148 -2.57 -0.53 -16.21
C HIS A 148 -2.17 0.64 -17.11
N GLY A 149 -0.94 0.61 -17.63
CA GLY A 149 -0.43 1.62 -18.56
C GLY A 149 0.14 2.89 -17.90
N VAL A 150 0.14 2.94 -16.56
CA VAL A 150 0.94 3.90 -15.79
C VAL A 150 2.29 3.27 -15.46
N MET A 151 3.38 4.00 -15.71
CA MET A 151 4.74 3.50 -15.49
C MET A 151 5.21 3.86 -14.07
N HIS A 152 5.36 2.84 -13.23
CA HIS A 152 5.95 2.95 -11.90
C HIS A 152 7.48 2.81 -11.98
N VAL A 153 8.20 3.41 -11.03
CA VAL A 153 9.64 3.23 -10.87
C VAL A 153 9.89 2.33 -9.67
N CYS A 154 10.10 1.04 -9.92
CA CYS A 154 10.21 0.01 -8.88
C CYS A 154 11.66 -0.48 -8.69
N ASN A 155 11.89 -1.15 -7.56
CA ASN A 155 13.06 -2.02 -7.40
C ASN A 155 12.94 -3.24 -8.32
N ASP A 156 14.07 -3.82 -8.72
CA ASP A 156 14.10 -5.02 -9.56
C ASP A 156 13.63 -6.25 -8.76
N PHE A 157 12.36 -6.62 -8.96
CA PHE A 157 11.72 -7.74 -8.28
C PHE A 157 12.34 -9.09 -8.65
N ASP A 158 12.67 -9.27 -9.93
CA ASP A 158 13.22 -10.53 -10.42
C ASP A 158 14.65 -10.74 -9.88
N ALA A 159 15.45 -9.67 -9.82
CA ALA A 159 16.75 -9.71 -9.17
C ALA A 159 16.63 -10.03 -7.67
N LEU A 160 15.66 -9.42 -6.97
CA LEU A 160 15.42 -9.71 -5.55
C LEU A 160 14.96 -11.16 -5.34
N LEU A 161 14.04 -11.68 -6.16
CA LEU A 161 13.54 -13.05 -6.12
C LEU A 161 14.62 -14.07 -6.47
N ALA A 162 15.50 -13.75 -7.41
CA ALA A 162 16.66 -14.58 -7.74
C ALA A 162 17.64 -14.60 -6.56
N TRP A 163 17.99 -13.43 -6.02
CA TRP A 163 18.81 -13.31 -4.82
C TRP A 163 18.21 -14.04 -3.63
N SER A 164 16.88 -14.11 -3.48
CA SER A 164 16.20 -14.79 -2.37
C SER A 164 16.21 -16.33 -2.48
N LYS A 165 16.73 -16.90 -3.57
CA LYS A 165 16.82 -18.36 -3.80
C LYS A 165 18.25 -18.90 -3.75
N GLU A 166 19.27 -18.04 -3.64
CA GLU A 166 20.67 -18.46 -3.45
C GLU A 166 20.88 -19.28 -2.15
N PRO A 167 21.87 -20.18 -2.09
CA PRO A 167 22.06 -21.10 -0.96
C PRO A 167 22.65 -20.44 0.31
N GLU A 168 23.39 -19.33 0.17
CA GLU A 168 23.95 -18.57 1.30
C GLU A 168 23.83 -17.07 1.00
N ARG A 169 23.47 -16.27 2.02
CA ARG A 169 23.25 -14.82 1.86
C ARG A 169 24.02 -14.06 2.94
N ALA A 170 24.88 -13.13 2.53
CA ALA A 170 25.37 -12.10 3.44
C ALA A 170 24.36 -10.95 3.48
N LEU A 171 23.77 -10.70 4.66
CA LEU A 171 22.91 -9.53 4.83
C LEU A 171 23.77 -8.25 4.77
N PRO A 172 23.24 -7.15 4.18
CA PRO A 172 23.94 -5.87 4.21
C PRO A 172 24.25 -5.46 5.65
N LYS A 173 25.48 -5.01 5.93
CA LYS A 173 25.88 -4.55 7.28
C LYS A 173 25.03 -3.38 7.81
N SER A 174 24.33 -2.68 6.93
CA SER A 174 23.38 -1.61 7.24
C SER A 174 22.04 -2.13 7.75
N TRP A 175 21.69 -3.39 7.51
CA TRP A 175 20.49 -4.04 8.03
C TRP A 175 20.77 -4.53 9.46
N ARG A 176 20.91 -3.57 10.39
CA ARG A 176 21.01 -3.90 11.81
C ARG A 176 19.62 -4.22 12.32
N VAL A 177 19.43 -5.41 12.87
CA VAL A 177 18.30 -5.69 13.77
C VAL A 177 18.59 -4.88 15.04
N THR A 178 17.82 -3.82 15.26
CA THR A 178 17.87 -3.05 16.51
C THR A 178 16.86 -3.66 17.46
N ASP A 179 17.28 -3.93 18.69
CA ASP A 179 16.43 -4.39 19.79
C ASP A 179 15.34 -3.35 20.14
#